data_AF-A0A6I5I6A0-F1
#
_entry.id   AF-A0A6I5I6A0-F1
#
_cell.length_a   1.000
_cell.length_b   1.000
_cell.length_c   1.000
_cell.angle_alpha   90.00
_cell.angle_beta   90.00
_cell.angle_gamma   90.00
#
_symmetry.space_group_name_H-M   'P 1'
#
loop_
_entity.id
_entity.type
_entity.pdbx_description
1 polymer ?
#
loop_
_entity_poly.entity_id
_entity_poly.type
_entity_poly.pdbx_seq_one_letter_code
_entity_poly.pdbx_strand_id
1 'polypeptide(L)'
;MKRVLILTAAAALMMLNSCDIQPESHFFADKIKAEIGEDIFFFNRSYNATDYEWDFGDGTFSNAYEPSHAYNGSGIFTVILTAYSKSGSIDKSYLDIEIISPTMLEIEVLEYYDQYPVSGASVILYPTEKDWDNETNAIVEGFTNASGKVVFTNLQPRVYFVDVWHSTHNNYTLRDEDTGFIRTDQLEKNQLNKFIAWVDYTGTKGATARDRKQLVPLKSRTVSATVKK
;
A
#
# COMPACT_ATOMS: atom_id res chain seq x y z
N MET A 1 -17.05 -88.37 -18.76
CA MET A 1 -15.88 -87.55 -19.18
C MET A 1 -16.34 -86.11 -19.41
N LYS A 2 -15.59 -85.15 -18.85
CA LYS A 2 -15.41 -83.73 -19.21
C LYS A 2 -16.57 -82.71 -19.08
N ARG A 3 -16.22 -81.65 -18.34
CA ARG A 3 -16.90 -80.38 -18.00
C ARG A 3 -16.98 -79.41 -19.19
N VAL A 4 -17.91 -78.44 -19.19
CA VAL A 4 -17.78 -76.97 -19.49
C VAL A 4 -19.10 -76.28 -19.03
N LEU A 5 -19.21 -75.37 -18.03
CA LEU A 5 -18.81 -73.95 -17.83
C LEU A 5 -19.65 -72.86 -18.58
N ILE A 6 -20.75 -72.44 -17.94
CA ILE A 6 -21.20 -71.07 -17.54
C ILE A 6 -20.95 -69.80 -18.42
N LEU A 7 -22.01 -68.95 -18.49
CA LEU A 7 -22.12 -67.48 -18.76
C LEU A 7 -21.81 -66.99 -20.20
N THR A 8 -22.68 -66.23 -20.88
CA THR A 8 -22.96 -64.79 -20.64
C THR A 8 -24.05 -64.27 -21.60
N ALA A 9 -24.86 -63.31 -21.13
CA ALA A 9 -25.39 -62.22 -21.96
C ALA A 9 -25.80 -61.05 -21.03
N ALA A 10 -24.81 -60.44 -20.38
CA ALA A 10 -24.99 -59.11 -19.83
C ALA A 10 -24.88 -58.11 -20.99
N ALA A 11 -25.90 -57.29 -21.16
CA ALA A 11 -25.93 -56.20 -22.12
C ALA A 11 -24.70 -55.31 -21.93
N ALA A 12 -23.81 -55.28 -22.92
CA ALA A 12 -22.84 -54.20 -23.08
C ALA A 12 -23.59 -52.99 -23.66
N LEU A 13 -24.33 -52.29 -22.79
CA LEU A 13 -24.86 -50.97 -23.07
C LEU A 13 -23.77 -49.96 -22.72
N MET A 14 -23.36 -49.17 -23.72
CA MET A 14 -22.54 -47.96 -23.64
C MET A 14 -21.08 -48.12 -23.16
N MET A 15 -20.20 -48.41 -24.12
CA MET A 15 -18.87 -47.79 -24.14
C MET A 15 -18.79 -46.87 -25.36
N LEU A 16 -19.49 -45.74 -25.29
CA LEU A 16 -19.04 -44.58 -26.05
C LEU A 16 -17.72 -44.16 -25.41
N ASN A 17 -16.61 -44.68 -25.92
CA ASN A 17 -15.31 -44.05 -25.71
C ASN A 17 -15.32 -42.73 -26.47
N SER A 18 -16.03 -41.75 -25.92
CA SER A 18 -15.67 -40.36 -26.08
C SER A 18 -14.21 -40.28 -25.65
N CYS A 19 -13.29 -40.09 -26.60
CA CYS A 19 -11.96 -39.62 -26.29
C CYS A 19 -12.14 -38.19 -25.76
N ASP A 20 -12.50 -38.10 -24.48
CA ASP A 20 -12.58 -36.83 -23.79
C ASP A 20 -11.14 -36.37 -23.59
N ILE A 21 -10.74 -35.39 -24.39
CA ILE A 21 -9.40 -34.83 -24.31
C ILE A 21 -9.40 -33.93 -23.08
N GLN A 22 -8.79 -34.41 -22.01
CA GLN A 22 -8.60 -33.66 -20.78
C GLN A 22 -7.75 -32.42 -21.07
N PRO A 23 -8.21 -31.21 -20.69
CA PRO A 23 -7.36 -30.03 -20.76
C PRO A 23 -6.24 -30.15 -19.72
N GLU A 24 -5.09 -29.55 -20.02
CA GLU A 24 -4.00 -29.36 -19.06
C GLU A 24 -3.82 -27.86 -18.85
N SER A 25 -4.18 -27.38 -17.66
CA SER A 25 -4.11 -25.97 -17.32
C SER A 25 -2.70 -25.59 -16.92
N HIS A 26 -2.16 -24.55 -17.56
CA HIS A 26 -0.86 -24.01 -17.19
C HIS A 26 -0.76 -22.55 -17.56
N PHE A 27 -0.19 -21.73 -16.67
CA PHE A 27 0.11 -20.33 -16.95
C PHE A 27 1.29 -19.84 -16.12
N PHE A 28 1.76 -18.64 -16.47
CA PHE A 28 2.69 -17.86 -15.66
C PHE A 28 2.34 -16.37 -15.78
N ALA A 29 2.89 -15.55 -14.91
CA ALA A 29 2.79 -14.10 -14.97
C ALA A 29 4.15 -13.47 -15.33
N ASP A 30 4.15 -12.24 -15.86
CA ASP A 30 5.39 -11.47 -16.06
C ASP A 30 6.11 -11.18 -14.73
N LYS A 31 5.36 -11.00 -13.65
CA LYS A 31 5.85 -10.79 -12.29
C LYS A 31 4.98 -11.51 -11.26
N ILE A 32 5.59 -11.91 -10.15
CA ILE A 32 4.90 -12.51 -8.99
C ILE A 32 4.81 -11.54 -7.80
N LYS A 33 5.34 -10.32 -7.98
CA LYS A 33 5.34 -9.25 -6.99
C LYS A 33 5.14 -7.91 -7.69
N ALA A 34 4.20 -7.09 -7.20
CA ALA A 34 3.86 -5.80 -7.80
C ALA A 34 3.36 -4.82 -6.74
N GLU A 35 3.35 -3.53 -7.03
CA GLU A 35 2.69 -2.53 -6.18
C GLU A 35 1.17 -2.45 -6.45
N ILE A 36 0.39 -1.94 -5.48
CA ILE A 36 -1.03 -1.64 -5.69
C ILE A 36 -1.20 -0.77 -6.96
N GLY A 37 -2.10 -1.20 -7.85
CA GLY A 37 -2.41 -0.51 -9.11
C GLY A 37 -1.43 -0.78 -10.26
N GLU A 38 -0.37 -1.56 -10.05
CA GLU A 38 0.52 -1.98 -11.13
C GLU A 38 -0.11 -3.14 -11.93
N ASP A 39 -0.09 -3.06 -13.26
CA ASP A 39 -0.56 -4.13 -14.13
C ASP A 39 0.38 -5.35 -14.07
N ILE A 40 -0.23 -6.53 -13.95
CA ILE A 40 0.42 -7.84 -14.08
C ILE A 40 -0.18 -8.52 -15.32
N PHE A 41 0.70 -9.05 -16.18
CA PHE A 41 0.30 -9.74 -17.41
C PHE A 41 0.37 -11.25 -17.22
N PHE A 42 -0.71 -11.94 -17.56
CA PHE A 42 -0.82 -13.39 -17.42
C PHE A 42 -0.76 -14.09 -18.79
N PHE A 43 0.08 -15.12 -18.89
CA PHE A 43 0.34 -15.84 -20.11
C PHE A 43 -0.16 -17.28 -20.02
N ASN A 44 -1.14 -17.60 -20.85
CA ASN A 44 -1.75 -18.91 -20.91
C ASN A 44 -0.88 -19.88 -21.73
N ARG A 45 -0.59 -21.03 -21.15
CA ARG A 45 0.15 -22.13 -21.76
C ARG A 45 -0.58 -23.47 -21.60
N SER A 46 -1.90 -23.40 -21.46
CA SER A 46 -2.76 -24.56 -21.32
C SER A 46 -2.86 -25.33 -22.65
N TYR A 47 -3.00 -26.64 -22.56
CA TYR A 47 -3.16 -27.53 -23.71
C TYR A 47 -4.56 -28.14 -23.71
N ASN A 48 -5.06 -28.49 -24.91
CA ASN A 48 -6.35 -29.15 -25.11
C ASN A 48 -7.58 -28.40 -24.54
N ALA A 49 -7.46 -27.09 -24.32
CA ALA A 49 -8.53 -26.23 -23.85
C ALA A 49 -9.07 -25.34 -24.99
N THR A 50 -10.35 -25.02 -24.93
CA THR A 50 -11.03 -24.09 -25.86
C THR A 50 -11.49 -22.82 -25.17
N ASP A 51 -11.72 -22.86 -23.85
CA ASP A 51 -12.22 -21.73 -23.07
C ASP A 51 -11.46 -21.60 -21.75
N TYR A 52 -11.44 -20.40 -21.19
CA TYR A 52 -10.64 -20.02 -20.03
C TYR A 52 -11.41 -19.10 -19.10
N GLU A 53 -11.25 -19.32 -17.81
CA GLU A 53 -11.74 -18.44 -16.76
C GLU A 53 -10.61 -18.18 -15.77
N TRP A 54 -10.33 -16.91 -15.54
CA TRP A 54 -9.38 -16.41 -14.57
C TRP A 54 -10.14 -15.92 -13.35
N ASP A 55 -9.74 -16.40 -12.17
CA ASP A 55 -10.07 -15.81 -10.88
C ASP A 55 -8.79 -15.21 -10.32
N PHE A 56 -8.76 -13.90 -10.11
CA PHE A 56 -7.57 -13.22 -9.61
C PHE A 56 -7.42 -13.30 -8.09
N GLY A 57 -8.39 -13.90 -7.39
CA GLY A 57 -8.35 -14.07 -5.93
C GLY A 57 -8.76 -12.82 -5.14
N ASP A 58 -9.10 -11.71 -5.82
CA ASP A 58 -9.59 -10.46 -5.23
C ASP A 58 -11.11 -10.23 -5.46
N GLY A 59 -11.80 -11.25 -5.98
CA GLY A 59 -13.22 -11.19 -6.36
C GLY A 59 -13.47 -10.68 -7.77
N THR A 60 -12.43 -10.42 -8.56
CA THR A 60 -12.54 -10.08 -9.98
C THR A 60 -12.14 -11.27 -10.87
N PHE A 61 -12.66 -11.27 -12.11
CA PHE A 61 -12.54 -12.40 -13.03
C PHE A 61 -12.31 -11.93 -14.47
N SER A 62 -11.80 -12.82 -15.33
CA SER A 62 -11.66 -12.58 -16.76
C SER A 62 -11.81 -13.86 -17.58
N ASN A 63 -12.30 -13.75 -18.81
CA ASN A 63 -12.34 -14.85 -19.79
C ASN A 63 -11.38 -14.62 -20.97
N ALA A 64 -10.49 -13.63 -20.87
CA ALA A 64 -9.51 -13.36 -21.91
C ALA A 64 -8.46 -14.48 -21.98
N TYR A 65 -7.93 -14.72 -23.18
CA TYR A 65 -6.89 -15.74 -23.38
C TYR A 65 -5.63 -15.43 -22.55
N GLU A 66 -5.17 -14.17 -22.57
CA GLU A 66 -4.02 -13.64 -21.82
C GLU A 66 -4.42 -12.26 -21.25
N PRO A 67 -4.98 -12.18 -20.03
CA PRO A 67 -5.41 -10.91 -19.43
C PRO A 67 -4.24 -10.13 -18.81
N SER A 68 -4.47 -8.84 -18.59
CA SER A 68 -3.78 -8.08 -17.55
C SER A 68 -4.72 -7.83 -16.37
N HIS A 69 -4.16 -7.69 -15.17
CA HIS A 69 -4.90 -7.35 -13.96
C HIS A 69 -4.08 -6.46 -13.02
N ALA A 70 -4.76 -5.50 -12.37
CA ALA A 70 -4.18 -4.61 -11.38
C ALA A 70 -4.99 -4.68 -10.08
N TYR A 71 -4.30 -4.89 -8.98
CA TYR A 71 -4.92 -5.09 -7.66
C TYR A 71 -5.08 -3.77 -6.91
N ASN A 72 -6.24 -3.59 -6.26
CA ASN A 72 -6.56 -2.40 -5.47
C ASN A 72 -6.15 -2.51 -3.99
N GLY A 73 -5.74 -3.69 -3.54
CA GLY A 73 -5.33 -3.96 -2.16
C GLY A 73 -4.01 -4.71 -2.11
N SER A 74 -3.28 -4.55 -1.00
CA SER A 74 -2.09 -5.34 -0.73
C SER A 74 -2.45 -6.68 -0.10
N GLY A 75 -1.58 -7.68 -0.29
CA GLY A 75 -1.80 -9.03 0.20
C GLY A 75 -1.19 -10.07 -0.71
N ILE A 76 -1.42 -11.34 -0.39
CA ILE A 76 -1.13 -12.46 -1.28
C ILE A 76 -2.46 -12.87 -1.91
N PHE A 77 -2.51 -12.88 -3.24
CA PHE A 77 -3.67 -13.28 -4.03
C PHE A 77 -3.33 -14.55 -4.81
N THR A 78 -4.14 -15.60 -4.65
CA THR A 78 -3.98 -16.84 -5.40
C THR A 78 -4.78 -16.74 -6.69
N VAL A 79 -4.08 -16.57 -7.81
CA VAL A 79 -4.67 -16.57 -9.14
C VAL A 79 -4.97 -17.99 -9.58
N ILE A 80 -6.18 -18.23 -10.09
CA ILE A 80 -6.63 -19.51 -10.59
C ILE A 80 -6.96 -19.35 -12.07
N LEU A 81 -6.30 -20.15 -12.92
CA LEU A 81 -6.76 -20.37 -14.29
C LEU A 81 -7.54 -21.67 -14.31
N THR A 82 -8.80 -21.61 -14.76
CA THR A 82 -9.61 -22.78 -15.11
C THR A 82 -9.65 -22.91 -16.63
N ALA A 83 -9.13 -24.01 -17.15
CA ALA A 83 -9.13 -24.34 -18.56
C ALA A 83 -10.22 -25.37 -18.86
N TYR A 84 -11.04 -25.12 -19.88
CA TYR A 84 -12.15 -25.96 -20.28
C TYR A 84 -11.87 -26.60 -21.64
N SER A 85 -12.06 -27.91 -21.78
CA SER A 85 -12.05 -28.57 -23.09
C SER A 85 -13.41 -28.45 -23.79
N LYS A 86 -13.43 -28.77 -25.08
CA LYS A 86 -14.65 -28.75 -25.92
C LYS A 86 -15.78 -29.64 -25.39
N SER A 87 -15.44 -30.72 -24.69
CA SER A 87 -16.37 -31.69 -24.09
C SER A 87 -16.87 -31.25 -22.71
N GLY A 88 -16.34 -30.16 -22.16
CA GLY A 88 -16.71 -29.62 -20.85
C GLY A 88 -15.86 -30.15 -19.69
N SER A 89 -14.82 -30.95 -19.95
CA SER A 89 -13.84 -31.33 -18.93
C SER A 89 -12.99 -30.12 -18.53
N ILE A 90 -12.54 -30.09 -17.27
CA ILE A 90 -11.83 -28.95 -16.69
C ILE A 90 -10.51 -29.37 -16.05
N ASP A 91 -9.56 -28.44 -16.06
CA ASP A 91 -8.35 -28.50 -15.25
C ASP A 91 -8.03 -27.12 -14.68
N LYS A 92 -7.28 -27.07 -13.57
CA LYS A 92 -6.95 -25.84 -12.86
C LYS A 92 -5.47 -25.74 -12.53
N SER A 93 -4.94 -24.54 -12.66
CA SER A 93 -3.59 -24.17 -12.22
C SER A 93 -3.65 -22.94 -11.33
N TYR A 94 -2.62 -22.77 -10.49
CA TYR A 94 -2.60 -21.78 -9.41
C TYR A 94 -1.27 -21.02 -9.41
N LEU A 95 -1.30 -19.72 -9.12
CA LEU A 95 -0.11 -18.90 -8.90
C LEU A 95 -0.39 -17.83 -7.85
N ASP A 96 0.45 -17.77 -6.82
CA ASP A 96 0.38 -16.70 -5.82
C ASP A 96 1.10 -15.44 -6.31
N ILE A 97 0.43 -14.31 -6.16
CA ILE A 97 0.93 -12.97 -6.47
C ILE A 97 0.98 -12.15 -5.18
N GLU A 98 2.15 -11.58 -4.85
CA GLU A 98 2.32 -10.67 -3.71
C GLU A 98 2.13 -9.22 -4.17
N ILE A 99 1.07 -8.57 -3.69
CA ILE A 99 0.84 -7.15 -3.91
C ILE A 99 1.28 -6.37 -2.68
N ILE A 100 2.19 -5.44 -2.89
CA ILE A 100 2.71 -4.58 -1.83
C ILE A 100 2.04 -3.21 -1.91
N SER A 101 1.63 -2.67 -0.74
CA SER A 101 1.29 -1.26 -0.64
C SER A 101 2.58 -0.45 -0.64
N PRO A 102 2.60 0.81 -1.13
CA PRO A 102 3.71 1.70 -0.82
C PRO A 102 3.79 1.91 0.71
N THR A 103 4.98 2.19 1.21
CA THR A 103 5.15 2.68 2.59
C THR A 103 4.59 4.10 2.64
N MET A 104 3.55 4.30 3.45
CA MET A 104 2.89 5.59 3.60
C MET A 104 3.06 6.12 5.02
N LEU A 105 3.01 7.44 5.18
CA LEU A 105 3.01 8.12 6.46
C LEU A 105 1.91 9.19 6.46
N GLU A 106 0.88 8.99 7.28
CA GLU A 106 -0.08 10.02 7.64
C GLU A 106 0.47 10.82 8.83
N ILE A 107 0.60 12.13 8.66
CA ILE A 107 0.95 13.06 9.72
C ILE A 107 -0.28 13.88 10.06
N GLU A 108 -0.68 13.83 11.33
CA GLU A 108 -1.69 14.70 11.91
C GLU A 108 -1.00 15.81 12.70
N VAL A 109 -1.27 17.06 12.34
CA VAL A 109 -0.72 18.24 13.01
C VAL A 109 -1.75 18.78 13.97
N LEU A 110 -1.42 18.77 15.26
CA LEU A 110 -2.27 19.26 16.34
C LEU A 110 -1.62 20.43 17.06
N GLU A 111 -2.44 21.39 17.48
CA GLU A 111 -2.02 22.40 18.45
C GLU A 111 -1.78 21.73 19.81
N TYR A 112 -0.66 22.02 20.47
CA TYR A 112 -0.18 21.27 21.64
C TYR A 112 -1.13 21.27 22.84
N TYR A 113 -1.80 22.39 23.11
CA TYR A 113 -2.63 22.54 24.31
C TYR A 113 -4.08 22.15 24.08
N ASP A 114 -4.67 22.67 23.01
CA ASP A 114 -6.08 22.51 22.68
C ASP A 114 -6.33 21.27 21.82
N GLN A 115 -5.27 20.63 21.30
CA GLN A 115 -5.31 19.45 20.42
C GLN A 115 -6.20 19.66 19.17
N TYR A 116 -6.33 20.91 18.75
CA TYR A 116 -7.10 21.27 17.57
C TYR A 116 -6.28 21.00 16.30
N PRO A 117 -6.88 20.39 15.25
CA PRO A 117 -6.17 20.13 14.00
C PRO A 117 -5.76 21.40 13.25
N VAL A 118 -4.49 21.53 12.91
CA VAL A 118 -3.98 22.71 12.21
C VAL A 118 -4.07 22.51 10.70
N SER A 119 -5.03 23.16 10.06
CA SER A 119 -5.20 23.15 8.60
C SER A 119 -4.17 24.03 7.90
N GLY A 120 -3.71 23.60 6.73
CA GLY A 120 -2.77 24.36 5.88
C GLY A 120 -1.35 24.46 6.42
N ALA A 121 -0.98 23.68 7.44
CA ALA A 121 0.39 23.58 7.92
C ALA A 121 1.26 22.90 6.87
N SER A 122 2.39 23.51 6.54
CA SER A 122 3.49 22.86 5.80
C SER A 122 4.12 21.81 6.70
N VAL A 123 4.37 20.63 6.14
CA VAL A 123 5.03 19.50 6.79
C VAL A 123 6.15 19.03 5.88
N ILE A 124 7.37 18.99 6.39
CA ILE A 124 8.57 18.63 5.64
C ILE A 124 9.24 17.43 6.29
N LEU A 125 9.64 16.44 5.48
CA LEU A 125 10.37 15.26 5.95
C LEU A 125 11.86 15.38 5.68
N TYR A 126 12.66 15.09 6.70
CA TYR A 126 14.11 15.04 6.65
C TYR A 126 14.62 13.63 6.97
N PRO A 127 15.76 13.20 6.37
CA PRO A 127 16.29 11.86 6.57
C PRO A 127 17.05 11.71 7.89
N THR A 128 17.58 12.80 8.44
CA THR A 128 18.36 12.81 9.69
C THR A 128 18.02 14.02 10.53
N GLU A 129 18.31 13.95 11.83
CA GLU A 129 18.17 15.08 12.75
C GLU A 129 19.04 16.26 12.33
N LYS A 130 20.26 15.98 11.86
CA LYS A 130 21.17 17.01 11.37
C LYS A 130 20.61 17.72 10.15
N ASP A 131 19.99 16.98 9.24
CA ASP A 131 19.34 17.54 8.06
C ASP A 131 18.13 18.41 8.43
N TRP A 132 17.35 17.95 9.41
CA TRP A 132 16.26 18.73 10.00
C TRP A 132 16.76 20.03 10.65
N ASP A 133 17.78 19.95 11.53
CA ASP A 133 18.31 21.10 12.30
C ASP A 133 18.98 22.15 11.38
N ASN A 134 19.61 21.71 10.30
CA ASN A 134 20.25 22.62 9.32
C ASN A 134 19.34 22.95 8.12
N GLU A 135 18.12 22.43 8.09
CA GLU A 135 17.19 22.52 6.97
C GLU A 135 17.78 22.10 5.62
N THR A 136 18.64 21.08 5.60
CA THR A 136 19.29 20.54 4.40
C THR A 136 18.67 19.22 3.96
N ASN A 137 18.74 18.88 2.67
CA ASN A 137 18.30 17.57 2.16
C ASN A 137 16.84 17.19 2.49
N ALA A 138 15.93 18.16 2.45
CA ALA A 138 14.49 17.90 2.56
C ALA A 138 14.06 16.88 1.49
N ILE A 139 13.26 15.89 1.91
CA ILE A 139 12.83 14.78 1.05
C ILE A 139 11.56 15.17 0.30
N VAL A 140 10.59 15.71 1.03
CA VAL A 140 9.28 16.06 0.52
C VAL A 140 8.63 17.07 1.46
N GLU A 141 7.83 17.97 0.89
CA GLU A 141 6.95 18.90 1.60
C GLU A 141 5.50 18.63 1.19
N GLY A 142 4.59 18.71 2.16
CA GLY A 142 3.15 18.60 1.94
C GLY A 142 2.38 19.53 2.86
N PHE A 143 1.08 19.70 2.62
CA PHE A 143 0.23 20.60 3.40
C PHE A 143 -0.95 19.86 4.02
N THR A 144 -1.26 20.16 5.27
CA THR A 144 -2.40 19.56 5.96
C THR A 144 -3.73 20.03 5.37
N ASN A 145 -4.69 19.12 5.29
CA ASN A 145 -6.07 19.40 4.92
C ASN A 145 -6.86 20.05 6.09
N ALA A 146 -8.17 20.26 5.90
CA ALA A 146 -9.05 20.86 6.92
C ALA A 146 -9.14 20.05 8.24
N SER A 147 -8.79 18.77 8.21
CA SER A 147 -8.71 17.88 9.38
C SER A 147 -7.30 17.82 9.98
N GLY A 148 -6.38 18.70 9.57
CA GLY A 148 -5.00 18.75 10.06
C GLY A 148 -4.11 17.60 9.58
N LYS A 149 -4.49 16.89 8.51
CA LYS A 149 -3.78 15.69 8.04
C LYS A 149 -3.10 15.87 6.70
N VAL A 150 -1.94 15.26 6.54
CA VAL A 150 -1.20 15.10 5.28
C VAL A 150 -0.70 13.66 5.16
N VAL A 151 -0.69 13.10 3.95
CA VAL A 151 -0.19 11.74 3.69
C VAL A 151 0.95 11.80 2.68
N PHE A 152 2.08 11.21 3.05
CA PHE A 152 3.22 10.97 2.16
C PHE A 152 3.23 9.52 1.73
N THR A 153 3.50 9.26 0.45
CA THR A 153 3.56 7.92 -0.14
C THR A 153 4.95 7.61 -0.66
N ASN A 154 5.20 6.35 -1.04
CA ASN A 154 6.45 5.87 -1.64
C ASN A 154 7.68 6.16 -0.77
N LEU A 155 7.52 6.10 0.55
CA LEU A 155 8.60 6.31 1.50
C LEU A 155 9.47 5.05 1.64
N GLN A 156 10.70 5.25 2.08
CA GLN A 156 11.55 4.15 2.51
C GLN A 156 11.15 3.71 3.93
N PRO A 157 11.29 2.42 4.28
CA PRO A 157 11.02 1.94 5.63
C PRO A 157 12.17 2.35 6.56
N ARG A 158 12.20 3.61 6.97
CA ARG A 158 13.20 4.22 7.86
C ARG A 158 12.56 5.27 8.74
N VAL A 159 13.31 5.75 9.73
CA VAL A 159 12.91 6.91 10.54
C VAL A 159 13.00 8.20 9.72
N TYR A 160 12.05 9.11 9.96
CA TYR A 160 12.03 10.46 9.42
C TYR A 160 11.99 11.49 10.54
N PHE A 161 12.48 12.69 10.24
CA PHE A 161 12.39 13.87 11.11
C PHE A 161 11.43 14.88 10.47
N VAL A 162 10.41 15.26 11.20
CA VAL A 162 9.26 16.03 10.75
C VAL A 162 9.44 17.47 11.17
N ASP A 163 9.55 18.36 10.19
CA ASP A 163 9.39 19.79 10.38
C ASP A 163 7.94 20.19 10.09
N VAL A 164 7.38 21.08 10.90
CA VAL A 164 6.02 21.62 10.68
C VAL A 164 6.04 23.13 10.83
N TRP A 165 5.59 23.80 9.77
CA TRP A 165 5.50 25.25 9.72
C TRP A 165 4.10 25.72 9.36
N HIS A 166 3.62 26.75 10.05
CA HIS A 166 2.42 27.48 9.71
C HIS A 166 2.60 28.96 10.06
N SER A 167 1.92 29.86 9.32
CA SER A 167 2.06 31.31 9.55
C SER A 167 1.72 31.75 10.99
N THR A 168 0.83 31.01 11.67
CA THR A 168 0.41 31.25 13.06
C THR A 168 0.76 30.14 14.03
N HIS A 169 1.40 29.05 13.59
CA HIS A 169 1.82 27.93 14.44
C HIS A 169 3.19 27.44 14.01
N ASN A 170 4.08 27.13 14.94
CA ASN A 170 5.37 26.53 14.60
C ASN A 170 5.59 25.28 15.43
N ASN A 171 6.32 24.31 14.90
CA ASN A 171 6.84 23.23 15.74
C ASN A 171 7.90 23.79 16.69
N TYR A 172 8.00 23.17 17.86
CA TYR A 172 8.96 23.50 18.88
C TYR A 172 9.68 22.22 19.29
N THR A 173 11.00 22.28 19.44
CA THR A 173 11.69 21.31 20.29
C THR A 173 11.56 21.81 21.73
N LEU A 174 10.90 21.01 22.57
CA LEU A 174 10.64 21.33 23.98
C LEU A 174 11.91 21.19 24.86
N ARG A 175 12.97 20.54 24.32
CA ARG A 175 14.36 20.36 24.81
C ARG A 175 15.17 19.48 23.83
N ASP A 176 16.50 19.37 24.02
CA ASP A 176 17.37 18.40 23.31
C ASP A 176 16.94 16.93 23.53
N GLU A 177 16.13 16.67 24.56
CA GLU A 177 15.60 15.35 24.93
C GLU A 177 14.25 15.02 24.25
N ASP A 178 13.62 15.99 23.57
CA ASP A 178 12.25 15.92 23.05
C ASP A 178 12.18 15.61 21.55
N THR A 179 13.16 14.89 21.02
CA THR A 179 13.17 14.45 19.61
C THR A 179 11.96 13.58 19.25
N GLY A 180 11.27 12.97 20.24
CA GLY A 180 10.04 12.21 20.02
C GLY A 180 8.88 13.02 19.41
N PHE A 181 8.90 14.35 19.49
CA PHE A 181 7.88 15.21 18.87
C PHE A 181 8.10 15.47 17.37
N ILE A 182 9.31 15.19 16.88
CA ILE A 182 9.70 15.38 15.48
C ILE A 182 10.14 14.08 14.82
N ARG A 183 10.50 13.05 15.58
CA ARG A 183 11.07 11.80 15.07
C ARG A 183 9.98 10.75 14.99
N THR A 184 9.72 10.26 13.78
CA THR A 184 8.80 9.14 13.59
C THR A 184 9.35 7.87 14.22
N ASP A 185 8.48 6.89 14.44
CA ASP A 185 8.94 5.50 14.57
C ASP A 185 9.56 5.02 13.26
N GLN A 186 10.24 3.87 13.33
CA GLN A 186 10.71 3.18 12.13
C GLN A 186 9.49 2.82 11.28
N LEU A 187 9.35 3.42 10.09
CA LEU A 187 8.20 3.13 9.24
C LEU A 187 8.21 1.65 8.82
N GLU A 188 7.07 1.01 8.99
CA GLU A 188 6.83 -0.33 8.50
C GLU A 188 6.44 -0.29 7.02
N LYS A 189 7.05 -1.18 6.23
CA LYS A 189 6.75 -1.33 4.81
C LYS A 189 5.28 -1.74 4.60
N ASN A 190 4.77 -1.44 3.41
CA ASN A 190 3.50 -1.97 2.91
C ASN A 190 2.26 -1.62 3.75
N GLN A 191 2.28 -0.48 4.44
CA GLN A 191 1.14 -0.02 5.21
C GLN A 191 1.14 1.50 5.41
N LEU A 192 0.03 2.00 5.95
CA LEU A 192 -0.10 3.35 6.44
C LEU A 192 0.46 3.46 7.87
N ASN A 193 1.60 4.12 7.99
CA ASN A 193 2.15 4.54 9.27
C ASN A 193 1.50 5.86 9.72
N LYS A 194 1.49 6.12 11.02
CA LYS A 194 0.88 7.33 11.59
C LYS A 194 1.85 8.04 12.52
N PHE A 195 1.83 9.37 12.48
CA PHE A 195 2.60 10.22 13.38
C PHE A 195 1.79 11.45 13.75
N ILE A 196 1.87 11.89 15.00
CA ILE A 196 1.25 13.14 15.45
C ILE A 196 2.38 14.14 15.63
N ALA A 197 2.33 15.21 14.85
CA ALA A 197 3.22 16.35 15.01
C ALA A 197 2.51 17.44 15.81
N TRP A 198 3.23 18.03 16.77
CA TRP A 198 2.67 19.04 17.66
C TRP A 198 3.24 20.42 17.32
N VAL A 199 2.37 21.43 17.26
CA VAL A 199 2.73 22.83 17.05
C VAL A 199 2.10 23.71 18.13
N ASP A 200 2.67 24.87 18.41
CA ASP A 200 2.06 25.86 19.31
C ASP A 200 1.90 27.21 18.58
N TYR A 201 0.97 28.03 19.05
CA TYR A 201 0.60 29.29 18.43
C TYR A 201 1.72 30.33 18.56
N THR A 202 2.14 30.90 17.43
CA THR A 202 3.28 31.84 17.38
C THR A 202 2.97 33.25 17.88
N GLY A 203 1.69 33.57 18.14
CA GLY A 203 1.24 34.86 18.67
C GLY A 203 0.82 34.85 20.14
N THR A 204 0.35 35.99 20.65
CA THR A 204 -0.25 36.09 22.00
C THR A 204 -1.77 35.98 21.91
N LYS A 205 -2.31 34.77 21.79
CA LYS A 205 -3.75 34.56 21.97
C LYS A 205 -4.05 34.24 23.44
N GLY A 206 -4.48 35.25 24.18
CA GLY A 206 -5.37 35.07 25.33
C GLY A 206 -4.84 34.37 26.59
N ALA A 207 -3.55 34.42 26.93
CA ALA A 207 -3.13 34.05 28.28
C ALA A 207 -1.94 34.87 28.75
N THR A 208 -2.00 35.27 30.02
CA THR A 208 -0.86 35.56 30.90
C THR A 208 0.43 34.91 30.39
N ALA A 209 1.49 35.70 30.20
CA ALA A 209 2.81 35.30 29.72
C ALA A 209 3.09 33.81 29.97
N ARG A 210 2.76 32.97 28.98
CA ARG A 210 2.97 31.52 29.07
C ARG A 210 4.47 31.29 29.16
N ASP A 211 4.90 30.35 30.00
CA ASP A 211 6.33 30.13 30.26
C ASP A 211 7.03 29.52 29.04
N ARG A 212 7.48 30.39 28.14
CA ARG A 212 8.21 30.05 26.92
C ARG A 212 9.67 29.66 27.18
N LYS A 213 10.11 29.52 28.43
CA LYS A 213 11.50 29.12 28.76
C LYS A 213 11.83 27.68 28.34
N GLN A 214 10.81 26.88 28.04
CA GLN A 214 10.96 25.50 27.55
C GLN A 214 10.92 25.41 26.01
N LEU A 215 10.75 26.53 25.30
CA LEU A 215 10.65 26.53 23.85
C LEU A 215 11.97 26.98 23.25
N VAL A 216 12.65 26.09 22.51
CA VAL A 216 13.80 26.49 21.69
C VAL A 216 13.27 26.79 20.28
N PRO A 217 13.35 28.05 19.80
CA PRO A 217 13.08 28.32 18.39
C PRO A 217 14.12 27.61 17.53
N LEU A 218 13.69 27.03 16.39
CA LEU A 218 14.59 26.61 15.33
C LEU A 218 15.63 27.71 15.07
N LYS A 219 16.92 27.36 15.24
CA LYS A 219 18.05 28.28 15.01
C LYS A 219 18.21 28.51 13.51
N SER A 220 17.39 29.37 12.92
CA SER A 220 17.77 30.27 11.79
C SER A 220 16.62 30.83 10.93
N ARG A 221 15.33 30.61 11.24
CA ARG A 221 14.25 31.31 10.51
C ARG A 221 13.84 32.61 11.19
N THR A 222 14.57 33.69 10.92
CA THR A 222 14.08 35.05 11.17
C THR A 222 12.86 35.27 10.31
N VAL A 223 11.72 35.61 10.91
CA VAL A 223 10.51 36.04 10.20
C VAL A 223 10.87 37.28 9.38
N SER A 224 11.24 37.13 8.12
CA SER A 224 11.25 38.25 7.18
C SER A 224 9.80 38.57 6.85
N ALA A 225 9.19 39.37 7.71
CA ALA A 225 7.96 40.07 7.43
C ALA A 225 8.21 41.09 6.32
N THR A 226 8.38 40.63 5.09
CA THR A 226 8.33 41.52 3.92
C THR A 226 6.92 41.43 3.35
N VAL A 227 6.03 42.21 3.95
CA VAL A 227 4.81 42.67 3.28
C VAL A 227 5.28 43.47 2.05
N LYS A 228 5.17 42.87 0.86
CA LYS A 228 5.21 43.67 -0.37
C LYS A 228 3.93 44.49 -0.40
N LYS A 229 4.08 45.81 -0.31
CA LYS A 229 3.07 46.79 -0.72
C LYS A 229 2.75 46.64 -2.20
#